data_AF-A0A956F4Z7-F1
#
_entry.id   AF-A0A956F4Z7-F1
#
_cell.length_a   1.000
_cell.length_b   1.000
_cell.length_c   1.000
_cell.angle_alpha   90.00
_cell.angle_beta   90.00
_cell.angle_gamma   90.00
#
_symmetry.space_group_name_H-M   'P 1'
#
loop_
_entity.id
_entity.type
_entity.pdbx_description
1 polymer ?
#
loop_
_entity_poly.entity_id
_entity_poly.type
_entity_poly.pdbx_seq_one_letter_code
_entity_poly.pdbx_strand_id
1 'polypeptide(L)'
;MSDEQLVHRELELERELIATTFRHKTGQLDDTTRLGRIRKDIARVRTAERAREREHGMQSNALRDRYRGSFRPGQSTEATPAQAASGGFLKGLVDKIKGTE
;
A
#
# COMPACT_ATOMS: atom_id res chain seq x y z
N MET A 1 1.26 -10.40 -13.20
CA MET A 1 1.47 -9.08 -12.57
C MET A 1 2.50 -8.36 -13.40
N SER A 2 2.18 -7.18 -13.93
CA SER A 2 3.16 -6.32 -14.61
C SER A 2 4.12 -5.68 -13.59
N ASP A 3 5.24 -5.13 -14.05
CA ASP A 3 6.18 -4.41 -13.19
C ASP A 3 5.52 -3.23 -12.47
N GLU A 4 4.62 -2.52 -13.17
CA GLU A 4 3.82 -1.45 -12.57
C GLU A 4 2.90 -1.98 -11.46
N GLN A 5 2.17 -3.06 -11.72
CA GLN A 5 1.28 -3.66 -10.73
C GLN A 5 2.06 -4.15 -9.50
N LEU A 6 3.28 -4.63 -9.70
CA LEU A 6 4.16 -5.08 -8.62
C LEU A 6 4.51 -3.92 -7.67
N VAL A 7 4.93 -2.78 -8.24
CA VAL A 7 5.21 -1.55 -7.49
C VAL A 7 3.95 -1.00 -6.82
N HIS A 8 2.81 -1.02 -7.51
CA HIS A 8 1.54 -0.58 -6.92
C HIS A 8 1.18 -1.45 -5.72
N ARG A 9 1.39 -2.77 -5.82
CA ARG A 9 1.15 -3.69 -4.72
C ARG A 9 2.09 -3.45 -3.53
N GLU A 10 3.36 -3.14 -3.78
CA GLU A 10 4.31 -2.75 -2.75
C GLU A 10 3.77 -1.52 -1.96
N LEU A 11 3.36 -0.48 -2.68
CA LEU A 11 2.88 0.78 -2.10
C LEU A 11 1.54 0.62 -1.36
N GLU A 12 0.65 -0.25 -1.84
CA GLU A 12 -0.56 -0.63 -1.12
C GLU A 12 -0.25 -1.28 0.23
N LEU A 13 0.68 -2.23 0.25
CA LEU A 13 1.08 -2.93 1.48
C LEU A 13 1.78 -1.97 2.46
N GLU A 14 2.60 -1.03 1.98
CA GLU A 14 3.19 0.02 2.82
C GLU A 14 2.09 0.90 3.47
N ARG A 15 1.07 1.28 2.71
CA ARG A 15 -0.09 2.03 3.25
C ARG A 15 -0.86 1.21 4.29
N GLU A 16 -1.10 -0.08 4.01
CA GLU A 16 -1.76 -0.98 4.95
C GLU A 16 -0.93 -1.15 6.23
N LEU A 17 0.40 -1.23 6.11
CA LEU A 17 1.31 -1.31 7.25
C LEU A 17 1.21 -0.07 8.15
N ILE A 18 1.16 1.13 7.56
CA ILE A 18 0.99 2.39 8.31
C ILE A 18 -0.35 2.38 9.04
N ALA A 19 -1.45 2.06 8.35
CA ALA A 19 -2.79 2.00 8.94
C ALA A 19 -2.87 0.97 10.09
N THR A 20 -2.26 -0.20 9.90
CA THR A 20 -2.25 -1.29 10.90
C THR A 20 -1.35 -0.93 12.08
N THR A 21 -0.21 -0.29 11.84
CA THR A 21 0.69 0.19 12.90
C THR A 21 -0.01 1.28 13.73
N PHE A 22 -0.76 2.17 13.10
CA PHE A 22 -1.57 3.16 13.80
C PHE A 22 -2.61 2.48 14.71
N ARG A 23 -3.43 1.56 14.18
CA ARG A 23 -4.39 0.79 14.97
C ARG A 23 -3.75 0.02 16.12
N HIS A 24 -2.59 -0.59 15.87
CA HIS A 24 -1.85 -1.30 16.92
C HIS A 24 -1.40 -0.35 18.04
N LYS A 25 -0.88 0.83 17.68
CA LYS A 25 -0.44 1.85 18.66
C LYS A 25 -1.61 2.42 19.46
N THR A 26 -2.81 2.48 18.90
CA THR A 26 -4.02 2.93 19.61
C THR A 26 -4.75 1.81 20.35
N GLY A 27 -4.24 0.57 20.34
CA GLY A 27 -4.89 -0.58 20.98
C GLY A 27 -6.16 -1.07 20.28
N GLN A 28 -6.39 -0.67 19.02
CA GLN A 28 -7.58 -0.98 18.23
C GLN A 28 -7.30 -2.05 17.16
N LEU A 29 -6.30 -2.91 17.38
CA LEU A 29 -5.95 -3.98 16.45
C LEU A 29 -6.23 -5.33 17.10
N ASP A 30 -7.22 -6.04 16.57
CA ASP A 30 -7.62 -7.36 17.07
C ASP A 30 -6.58 -8.44 16.74
N ASP A 31 -6.07 -8.43 15.51
CA ASP A 31 -5.06 -9.39 15.04
C ASP A 31 -3.68 -8.73 14.87
N THR A 32 -2.82 -8.88 15.88
CA THR A 32 -1.44 -8.37 15.87
C THR A 32 -0.54 -9.15 14.90
N THR A 33 -0.88 -10.39 14.54
CA THR A 33 -0.11 -11.20 13.59
C THR A 33 -0.12 -10.60 12.19
N ARG A 34 -1.16 -9.81 11.87
CA ARG A 34 -1.31 -9.08 10.61
C ARG A 34 -0.12 -8.18 10.31
N LEU A 35 0.47 -7.53 11.31
CA LEU A 35 1.69 -6.72 11.14
C LEU A 35 2.84 -7.54 10.57
N GLY A 36 3.05 -8.74 11.12
CA GLY A 36 4.11 -9.66 10.67
C GLY A 36 3.87 -10.17 9.26
N ARG A 37 2.61 -10.48 8.92
CA ARG A 37 2.21 -10.91 7.56
C ARG A 37 2.46 -9.81 6.52
N ILE A 38 1.98 -8.59 6.77
CA ILE A 38 2.18 -7.46 5.86
C ILE A 38 3.67 -7.19 5.61
N ARG A 39 4.52 -7.19 6.66
CA ARG A 39 5.97 -7.01 6.50
C ARG A 39 6.62 -8.10 5.63
N LYS A 40 6.21 -9.36 5.81
CA LYS A 40 6.69 -10.48 4.97
C LYS A 40 6.24 -10.33 3.52
N ASP A 41 5.00 -9.87 3.30
CA ASP A 41 4.48 -9.67 1.95
C ASP A 41 5.22 -8.53 1.23
N ILE A 42 5.50 -7.41 1.91
CA ILE A 42 6.36 -6.34 1.36
C ILE A 42 7.73 -6.90 0.95
N ALA A 43 8.37 -7.70 1.83
CA ALA A 43 9.66 -8.30 1.53
C ALA A 43 9.63 -9.23 0.30
N ARG A 44 8.56 -10.01 0.14
CA ARG A 44 8.35 -10.87 -1.04
C ARG A 44 8.20 -10.04 -2.32
N VAL A 45 7.38 -8.99 -2.29
CA VAL A 45 7.17 -8.11 -3.44
C VAL A 45 8.47 -7.42 -3.86
N ARG A 46 9.21 -6.84 -2.91
CA ARG A 46 10.54 -6.24 -3.19
C ARG A 46 11.55 -7.24 -3.74
N THR A 47 11.50 -8.50 -3.29
CA THR A 47 12.36 -9.55 -3.84
C THR A 47 12.01 -9.85 -5.29
N ALA A 48 10.73 -9.88 -5.63
CA ALA A 48 10.27 -10.04 -7.01
C ALA A 48 10.67 -8.84 -7.89
N GLU A 49 10.52 -7.61 -7.39
CA GLU A 49 10.97 -6.39 -8.10
C GLU A 49 12.47 -6.46 -8.38
N ARG A 50 13.25 -6.83 -7.36
CA ARG A 50 14.69 -6.94 -7.51
C ARG A 50 15.08 -8.03 -8.50
N ALA A 51 14.36 -9.16 -8.53
CA ALA A 51 14.61 -10.21 -9.52
C ALA A 51 14.39 -9.68 -10.95
N ARG A 52 13.29 -8.96 -11.20
CA ARG A 52 13.00 -8.31 -12.49
C ARG A 52 14.07 -7.29 -12.88
N GLU A 53 14.50 -6.46 -11.94
CA GLU A 53 15.58 -5.50 -12.19
C GLU A 53 16.87 -6.20 -12.60
N ARG A 54 17.22 -7.34 -11.98
CA ARG A 54 18.43 -8.11 -12.36
C ARG A 54 18.29 -8.73 -13.73
N GLU A 55 17.13 -9.28 -14.06
CA GLU A 55 16.82 -9.83 -15.40
C GLU A 55 17.01 -8.78 -16.50
N HIS A 56 16.61 -7.54 -16.21
CA HIS A 56 16.73 -6.42 -17.15
C HIS A 56 18.03 -5.61 -17.03
N GLY A 57 18.98 -6.01 -16.17
CA GLY A 57 20.24 -5.28 -15.96
C GLY A 57 20.06 -3.88 -15.35
N MET A 58 18.94 -3.64 -14.66
CA MET A 58 18.62 -2.36 -14.03
C MET A 58 19.26 -2.22 -12.64
N GLN A 59 19.46 -0.96 -12.24
CA GLN A 59 19.87 -0.59 -10.88
C GLN A 59 18.80 -0.98 -9.84
N SER A 60 19.20 -1.11 -8.58
CA SER A 60 18.26 -1.37 -7.49
C SER A 60 17.22 -0.26 -7.37
N ASN A 61 15.96 -0.61 -7.15
CA ASN A 61 14.80 0.30 -7.04
C ASN A 61 14.42 1.04 -8.32
N ALA A 62 15.02 0.71 -9.48
CA ALA A 62 14.71 1.35 -10.74
C ALA A 62 13.22 1.18 -11.14
N LEU A 63 12.62 0.01 -10.85
CA LEU A 63 11.20 -0.22 -11.14
C LEU A 63 10.31 0.66 -10.24
N ARG A 64 10.61 0.69 -8.95
CA ARG A 64 9.89 1.48 -7.96
C ARG A 64 9.94 2.96 -8.31
N ASP A 65 11.12 3.50 -8.64
CA ASP A 65 11.28 4.92 -9.01
C ASP A 65 10.52 5.27 -10.29
N ARG A 66 10.43 4.35 -11.25
CA ARG A 66 9.67 4.52 -12.49
C ARG A 66 8.16 4.56 -12.27
N TYR A 67 7.62 3.66 -11.46
CA TYR A 67 6.16 3.45 -11.35
C TYR A 67 5.51 4.07 -10.11
N ARG A 68 6.28 4.49 -9.09
CA ARG A 68 5.71 5.11 -7.88
C ARG A 68 4.82 6.32 -8.16
N GLY A 69 5.12 7.08 -9.22
CA GLY A 69 4.37 8.28 -9.60
C GLY A 69 3.01 7.97 -10.24
N SER A 70 2.82 6.78 -10.80
CA SER A 70 1.52 6.37 -11.37
C SER A 70 0.57 5.77 -10.34
N PHE A 71 1.05 5.47 -9.13
CA PHE A 71 0.25 4.87 -8.08
C PHE A 71 -0.83 5.82 -7.56
N ARG A 72 -2.10 5.40 -7.64
CA ARG A 72 -3.26 6.12 -7.10
C ARG A 72 -3.93 5.29 -6.01
N PRO A 73 -3.73 5.61 -4.72
CA PRO A 73 -4.30 4.82 -3.64
C PRO A 73 -5.83 4.90 -3.66
N GLY A 74 -6.49 3.73 -3.65
CA GLY A 74 -7.96 3.65 -3.58
C GLY A 74 -8.67 3.76 -4.93
N GLN A 75 -7.95 3.90 -6.05
CA GLN A 75 -8.53 3.58 -7.36
C GLN A 75 -8.42 2.07 -7.56
N SER A 76 -9.46 1.33 -7.18
CA SER A 76 -9.67 -0.01 -7.72
C SER A 76 -9.65 0.11 -9.25
N THR A 77 -8.77 -0.64 -9.91
CA THR A 77 -8.75 -0.82 -11.37
C THR A 77 -10.02 -1.53 -11.82
N GLU A 78 -11.14 -0.84 -11.73
CA GLU A 78 -12.39 -1.10 -12.41
C GLU A 78 -12.81 0.23 -13.01
N ALA A 79 -12.78 0.30 -14.34
CA ALA A 79 -13.22 1.46 -15.09
C ALA A 79 -14.74 1.64 -14.90
N THR A 80 -15.14 2.39 -13.88
CA THR A 80 -16.49 2.92 -13.73
C THR A 80 -16.38 4.43 -13.50
N PRO A 81 -16.96 5.29 -14.35
CA PRO A 81 -16.81 6.73 -14.24
C PRO A 81 -17.84 7.26 -13.25
N ALA A 82 -17.53 7.23 -11.95
CA ALA A 82 -18.22 8.07 -10.97
C ALA A 82 -17.44 8.13 -9.65
N GLN A 83 -17.30 9.38 -9.17
CA GLN A 83 -16.95 9.78 -7.80
C GLN A 83 -15.46 9.92 -7.48
N ALA A 84 -14.97 11.11 -7.86
CA ALA A 84 -13.90 11.79 -7.16
C ALA A 84 -14.30 12.09 -5.71
N ALA A 85 -13.81 11.30 -4.77
CA ALA A 85 -13.66 11.70 -3.37
C ALA A 85 -12.18 11.62 -3.00
N SER A 86 -11.35 12.43 -3.67
CA SER A 86 -9.96 12.65 -3.31
C SER A 86 -9.89 13.54 -2.07
N GLY A 87 -10.14 12.93 -0.90
CA GLY A 87 -10.00 13.63 0.37
C GLY A 87 -10.52 12.79 1.52
N GLY A 88 -9.65 12.05 2.19
CA GLY A 88 -9.98 11.62 3.55
C GLY A 88 -9.51 10.27 4.04
N PHE A 89 -8.26 9.85 3.74
CA PHE A 89 -7.70 8.77 4.56
C PHE A 89 -7.59 9.20 6.04
N LEU A 90 -7.12 10.43 6.30
CA LEU A 90 -7.03 10.97 7.67
C LEU A 90 -8.38 11.54 8.16
N LYS A 91 -9.16 12.17 7.27
CA LYS A 91 -10.49 12.71 7.62
C LYS A 91 -11.45 11.61 8.06
N GLY A 92 -11.54 10.51 7.32
CA GLY A 92 -12.41 9.38 7.69
C GLY A 92 -11.95 8.66 8.96
N LEU A 93 -10.66 8.71 9.29
CA LEU A 93 -10.12 8.14 10.53
C LEU A 93 -10.41 9.03 11.75
N VAL A 94 -10.36 10.36 11.58
CA VAL A 94 -10.74 11.34 12.62
C VAL A 94 -12.24 11.35 12.87
N ASP A 95 -13.07 11.28 11.82
CA ASP A 95 -14.53 11.21 11.96
C ASP A 95 -14.97 9.93 12.69
N LYS A 96 -14.28 8.79 12.45
CA LYS A 96 -14.54 7.52 13.15
C LYS A 96 -14.18 7.57 14.64
N ILE A 97 -13.16 8.36 15.02
CA ILE A 97 -12.74 8.52 16.42
C ILE A 97 -13.68 9.48 17.17
N LYS A 98 -14.25 10.47 16.48
CA LYS A 98 -15.15 11.46 17.08
C LYS A 98 -16.63 11.04 17.10
N GLY A 99 -17.04 10.03 16.31
CA GLY A 99 -18.44 9.61 16.16
C GLY A 99 -18.97 8.60 17.18
N THR A 100 -18.48 8.63 18.42
CA THR A 100 -18.98 7.75 19.50
C THR A 100 -19.42 8.61 20.69
N GLU A 101 -20.44 9.44 20.46
CA GLU A 101 -21.28 10.06 21.49
C GLU A 101 -22.74 10.03 21.03
#